data_AF-A0A5N3S8L2-F1
#
_entry.id   AF-A0A5N3S8L2-F1
#
_cell.length_a   1.000
_cell.length_b   1.000
_cell.length_c   1.000
_cell.angle_alpha   90.00
_cell.angle_beta   90.00
_cell.angle_gamma   90.00
#
_symmetry.space_group_name_H-M   'P 1'
#
loop_
_entity.id
_entity.type
_entity.pdbx_description
1 polymer ?
#
loop_
_entity_poly.entity_id
_entity_poly.type
_entity_poly.pdbx_seq_one_letter_code
_entity_poly.pdbx_strand_id
1 'polypeptide(L)'
;MIKYEEIKSVDQLGFYERIITDEIFGDFKNVILVVDPEDIVYAFIKSSKFDNRELIVINDRLNSADLPIVSKVYECADEFFILVQDNISQYLRKDFDTQDNVLLMSQAELRVRELLSGAVIEGASDVHIIREKNIAIVSMRKLGSVIPYSQIHPNDCDMMMSVLYNVNASGKGIAWNRREPQDAVIAMEISGVNYTFRYAHMPIHSLDGESYHVVLRVLGGKKKQVDLEQPEKSYSDAIKALGFDNQQMAALKKMFSRPNGLIVVCGTTGSGKSTTIKAMLEWLYYEFHDKKISMLTVEDPVEYDIGGAIQTSVVRTLNSDKNAFMPAIYSAMRRDPDVLLIGETRDPHTATALVDIVEGGHIAVSTLHASSVVGAAQRLSSLGVSFKKASLC
;
A
#
# COMPACT_ATOMS: atom_id res chain seq x y z
N MET A 1 -18.89 37.62 -29.12
CA MET A 1 -18.66 38.36 -27.85
C MET A 1 -18.99 37.38 -26.74
N ILE A 2 -17.98 36.90 -26.01
CA ILE A 2 -18.12 35.78 -25.07
C ILE A 2 -18.88 36.24 -23.83
N LYS A 3 -19.75 35.37 -23.29
CA LYS A 3 -20.37 35.51 -21.97
C LYS A 3 -19.79 34.47 -21.02
N TYR A 4 -19.57 34.89 -19.79
CA TYR A 4 -19.02 34.08 -18.70
C TYR A 4 -20.15 33.72 -17.72
N GLU A 5 -20.11 32.50 -17.20
CA GLU A 5 -21.05 31.95 -16.22
C GLU A 5 -20.29 31.13 -15.17
N GLU A 6 -20.92 30.79 -14.05
CA GLU A 6 -20.31 30.13 -12.89
C GLU A 6 -20.89 28.71 -12.71
N ILE A 7 -20.05 27.67 -12.82
CA ILE A 7 -20.46 26.25 -12.70
C ILE A 7 -20.42 25.81 -11.23
N LYS A 8 -21.38 24.97 -10.78
CA LYS A 8 -21.53 24.59 -9.36
C LYS A 8 -21.73 23.09 -9.07
N SER A 9 -21.99 22.25 -10.07
CA SER A 9 -21.89 20.78 -9.89
C SER A 9 -21.36 20.08 -11.13
N VAL A 10 -20.80 18.87 -10.94
CA VAL A 10 -20.18 18.07 -12.02
C VAL A 10 -21.24 17.46 -12.96
N ASP A 11 -22.47 17.27 -12.47
CA ASP A 11 -23.62 16.77 -13.24
C ASP A 11 -24.00 17.67 -14.42
N GLN A 12 -23.47 18.89 -14.45
CA GLN A 12 -23.65 19.87 -15.52
C GLN A 12 -22.71 19.62 -16.75
N LEU A 13 -21.85 18.58 -16.73
CA LEU A 13 -20.74 18.42 -17.68
C LEU A 13 -20.79 17.20 -18.62
N GLY A 14 -21.57 16.15 -18.31
CA GLY A 14 -21.66 14.95 -19.16
C GLY A 14 -20.45 13.97 -19.07
N PHE A 15 -20.18 13.23 -20.16
CA PHE A 15 -19.16 12.17 -20.25
C PHE A 15 -18.22 12.38 -21.48
N TYR A 16 -17.40 11.35 -21.81
CA TYR A 16 -16.51 11.19 -23.01
C TYR A 16 -14.99 11.54 -22.85
N GLU A 17 -14.17 11.29 -23.90
CA GLU A 17 -12.76 10.84 -23.77
C GLU A 17 -11.74 11.42 -24.81
N ARG A 18 -10.51 11.79 -24.37
CA ARG A 18 -9.18 11.96 -25.10
C ARG A 18 -8.77 13.30 -25.80
N ILE A 19 -7.58 13.38 -26.47
CA ILE A 19 -6.61 14.53 -26.50
C ILE A 19 -5.85 14.81 -27.85
N ILE A 20 -5.59 16.11 -28.20
CA ILE A 20 -4.80 16.70 -29.36
C ILE A 20 -4.04 18.02 -28.88
N THR A 21 -3.38 18.84 -29.74
CA THR A 21 -2.43 19.95 -29.39
C THR A 21 -2.74 21.43 -29.86
N ASP A 22 -1.75 22.37 -29.88
CA ASP A 22 -1.92 23.82 -29.49
C ASP A 22 -1.76 24.93 -30.57
N GLU A 23 -2.38 26.10 -30.31
CA GLU A 23 -1.86 27.46 -30.69
C GLU A 23 -2.67 28.66 -30.13
N ILE A 24 -3.81 28.45 -29.45
CA ILE A 24 -4.83 29.52 -29.22
C ILE A 24 -4.76 30.19 -27.83
N PHE A 25 -4.08 29.58 -26.84
CA PHE A 25 -4.22 29.95 -25.43
C PHE A 25 -3.14 30.94 -24.92
N GLY A 26 -3.55 32.19 -24.70
CA GLY A 26 -2.71 33.24 -24.08
C GLY A 26 -2.60 33.17 -22.54
N ASP A 27 -2.21 34.28 -21.91
CA ASP A 27 -1.80 34.43 -20.48
C ASP A 27 -2.84 34.08 -19.38
N PHE A 28 -3.90 33.36 -19.68
CA PHE A 28 -5.00 33.04 -18.76
C PHE A 28 -4.64 31.96 -17.73
N LYS A 29 -5.47 31.85 -16.69
CA LYS A 29 -5.42 30.80 -15.65
C LYS A 29 -6.78 30.10 -15.56
N ASN A 30 -6.75 28.79 -15.27
CA ASN A 30 -7.90 27.97 -14.90
C ASN A 30 -9.14 28.13 -15.83
N VAL A 31 -8.94 28.01 -17.14
CA VAL A 31 -9.98 28.21 -18.17
C VAL A 31 -10.71 26.90 -18.51
N ILE A 32 -12.04 26.93 -18.64
CA ILE A 32 -12.90 25.83 -19.10
C ILE A 32 -13.64 26.18 -20.40
N LEU A 33 -13.52 25.35 -21.45
CA LEU A 33 -14.20 25.46 -22.75
C LEU A 33 -15.15 24.28 -23.03
N VAL A 34 -16.30 24.54 -23.67
CA VAL A 34 -17.27 23.53 -24.14
C VAL A 34 -17.97 24.03 -25.42
N VAL A 35 -18.18 23.14 -26.42
CA VAL A 35 -19.02 23.40 -27.62
C VAL A 35 -19.85 22.14 -27.97
N ASP A 36 -20.97 22.36 -28.68
CA ASP A 36 -22.17 21.53 -28.89
C ASP A 36 -22.81 21.97 -30.25
N PRO A 37 -23.62 21.17 -30.99
CA PRO A 37 -24.32 19.94 -30.59
C PRO A 37 -24.06 18.65 -31.39
N GLU A 38 -23.34 18.67 -32.54
CA GLU A 38 -23.09 17.43 -33.33
C GLU A 38 -21.60 17.10 -33.56
N ASP A 39 -20.67 18.00 -33.19
CA ASP A 39 -19.21 17.75 -33.17
C ASP A 39 -18.58 18.40 -31.91
N ILE A 40 -17.73 17.66 -31.17
CA ILE A 40 -17.47 17.91 -29.72
C ILE A 40 -15.99 18.21 -29.40
N VAL A 41 -15.75 19.16 -28.46
CA VAL A 41 -14.46 19.87 -28.28
C VAL A 41 -14.21 20.26 -26.80
N TYR A 42 -13.10 19.80 -26.17
CA TYR A 42 -12.67 20.09 -24.77
C TYR A 42 -11.21 20.60 -24.68
N ALA A 43 -10.88 21.60 -23.81
CA ALA A 43 -9.47 22.02 -23.53
C ALA A 43 -9.29 22.95 -22.29
N PHE A 44 -8.46 22.60 -21.29
CA PHE A 44 -8.29 23.37 -20.01
C PHE A 44 -6.83 23.43 -19.45
N ILE A 45 -6.03 24.52 -19.60
CA ILE A 45 -4.64 24.59 -19.03
C ILE A 45 -4.27 25.95 -18.36
N LYS A 46 -3.09 25.96 -17.73
CA LYS A 46 -2.47 26.77 -16.66
C LYS A 46 -1.33 27.67 -17.19
N SER A 47 -1.15 28.84 -16.58
CA SER A 47 -0.03 29.78 -16.81
C SER A 47 0.45 30.40 -15.47
N SER A 48 1.71 30.77 -15.22
CA SER A 48 2.98 30.77 -15.99
C SER A 48 4.16 30.52 -15.04
N LYS A 49 5.19 29.74 -15.44
CA LYS A 49 6.62 29.93 -14.99
C LYS A 49 7.71 28.97 -15.50
N PHE A 50 7.40 27.93 -16.28
CA PHE A 50 8.43 27.06 -16.86
C PHE A 50 8.40 27.10 -18.38
N ASP A 51 9.60 27.12 -18.96
CA ASP A 51 9.84 27.33 -20.39
C ASP A 51 9.98 25.99 -21.13
N ASN A 52 9.61 25.98 -22.40
CA ASN A 52 9.44 24.82 -23.30
C ASN A 52 8.35 23.78 -22.93
N ARG A 53 7.14 24.05 -23.46
CA ARG A 53 6.23 23.09 -24.16
C ARG A 53 5.72 21.85 -23.40
N GLU A 54 4.49 21.92 -22.90
CA GLU A 54 3.35 21.08 -23.39
C GLU A 54 2.02 21.48 -22.72
N LEU A 55 0.90 21.12 -23.36
CA LEU A 55 -0.48 21.58 -23.10
C LEU A 55 -1.42 20.35 -23.52
N ILE A 56 -2.65 20.19 -24.09
CA ILE A 56 -3.84 20.91 -24.62
C ILE A 56 -5.02 19.88 -24.90
N VAL A 57 -6.21 20.36 -25.34
CA VAL A 57 -7.12 19.85 -26.44
C VAL A 57 -7.69 18.38 -26.47
N ILE A 58 -8.17 17.87 -27.62
CA ILE A 58 -9.47 17.15 -27.89
C ILE A 58 -9.33 15.74 -28.52
N ASN A 59 -10.35 14.84 -28.50
CA ASN A 59 -10.43 13.63 -29.35
C ASN A 59 -11.43 13.80 -30.52
N ASP A 60 -11.08 13.36 -31.74
CA ASP A 60 -11.58 13.98 -32.98
C ASP A 60 -12.31 13.06 -33.96
N ARG A 61 -13.27 13.63 -34.72
CA ARG A 61 -13.47 13.26 -36.14
C ARG A 61 -14.17 14.28 -37.06
N LEU A 62 -13.72 15.54 -37.10
CA LEU A 62 -14.22 16.52 -38.09
C LEU A 62 -13.37 16.59 -39.38
N ASN A 63 -14.00 16.34 -40.53
CA ASN A 63 -13.33 16.45 -41.83
C ASN A 63 -13.30 17.89 -42.36
N SER A 64 -12.10 18.47 -42.43
CA SER A 64 -11.64 19.48 -43.41
C SER A 64 -12.54 20.70 -43.69
N ALA A 65 -12.07 21.88 -43.24
CA ALA A 65 -12.04 23.19 -43.94
C ALA A 65 -12.47 24.40 -43.08
N ASP A 66 -13.33 24.21 -42.09
CA ASP A 66 -13.78 25.27 -41.17
C ASP A 66 -13.38 24.98 -39.71
N LEU A 67 -12.91 26.01 -39.00
CA LEU A 67 -12.56 25.93 -37.58
C LEU A 67 -13.79 26.23 -36.70
N PRO A 68 -14.05 25.46 -35.63
CA PRO A 68 -15.24 25.64 -34.81
C PRO A 68 -15.22 26.94 -34.01
N ILE A 69 -16.39 27.60 -33.93
CA ILE A 69 -16.56 28.85 -33.18
C ILE A 69 -16.71 28.54 -31.69
N VAL A 70 -15.76 28.99 -30.87
CA VAL A 70 -15.82 28.88 -29.40
C VAL A 70 -17.08 29.57 -28.86
N SER A 71 -17.98 28.81 -28.25
CA SER A 71 -19.29 29.29 -27.83
C SER A 71 -19.32 29.86 -26.40
N LYS A 72 -18.64 29.22 -25.43
CA LYS A 72 -18.57 29.65 -24.03
C LYS A 72 -17.21 29.39 -23.37
N VAL A 73 -16.95 30.17 -22.32
CA VAL A 73 -15.79 30.08 -21.43
C VAL A 73 -16.27 30.15 -19.98
N TYR A 74 -15.75 29.29 -19.13
CA TYR A 74 -16.01 29.26 -17.68
C TYR A 74 -14.69 29.31 -16.89
N GLU A 75 -14.76 29.73 -15.62
CA GLU A 75 -13.65 29.77 -14.66
C GLU A 75 -14.11 29.06 -13.37
N CYS A 76 -13.22 28.39 -12.64
CA CYS A 76 -13.59 27.66 -11.43
C CYS A 76 -12.47 27.62 -10.37
N ALA A 77 -12.85 27.34 -9.12
CA ALA A 77 -11.93 27.19 -8.00
C ALA A 77 -11.15 25.87 -8.06
N ASP A 78 -9.90 25.87 -7.59
CA ASP A 78 -8.98 24.71 -7.63
C ASP A 78 -9.60 23.43 -7.03
N GLU A 79 -10.36 23.57 -5.94
CA GLU A 79 -11.06 22.46 -5.26
C GLU A 79 -12.09 21.76 -6.17
N PHE A 80 -12.78 22.53 -7.02
CA PHE A 80 -13.76 22.00 -7.99
C PHE A 80 -13.07 21.45 -9.23
N PHE A 81 -11.97 22.07 -9.67
CA PHE A 81 -11.14 21.56 -10.78
C PHE A 81 -10.60 20.14 -10.47
N ILE A 82 -10.11 19.91 -9.25
CA ILE A 82 -9.67 18.58 -8.78
C ILE A 82 -10.84 17.58 -8.81
N LEU A 83 -12.02 17.96 -8.30
CA LEU A 83 -13.20 17.09 -8.30
C LEU A 83 -13.63 16.66 -9.72
N VAL A 84 -13.49 17.55 -10.71
CA VAL A 84 -13.77 17.22 -12.11
C VAL A 84 -12.73 16.23 -12.66
N GLN A 85 -11.43 16.42 -12.37
CA GLN A 85 -10.38 15.46 -12.76
C GLN A 85 -10.60 14.06 -12.16
N ASP A 86 -10.95 13.97 -10.88
CA ASP A 86 -11.16 12.69 -10.18
C ASP A 86 -12.34 11.89 -10.75
N ASN A 87 -13.45 12.56 -11.12
CA ASN A 87 -14.63 11.89 -11.67
C ASN A 87 -14.38 11.37 -13.10
N ILE A 88 -13.76 12.17 -13.97
CA ILE A 88 -13.39 11.74 -15.33
C ILE A 88 -12.40 10.57 -15.27
N SER A 89 -11.40 10.63 -14.38
CA SER A 89 -10.42 9.55 -14.19
C SER A 89 -11.03 8.21 -13.75
N GLN A 90 -12.17 8.23 -13.06
CA GLN A 90 -12.92 7.02 -12.71
C GLN A 90 -13.78 6.49 -13.86
N TYR A 91 -14.29 7.36 -14.73
CA TYR A 91 -15.07 6.97 -15.90
C TYR A 91 -14.20 6.26 -16.94
N LEU A 92 -13.05 6.85 -17.28
CA LEU A 92 -12.04 6.31 -18.21
C LEU A 92 -11.47 4.93 -17.82
N ARG A 93 -11.74 4.43 -16.61
CA ARG A 93 -11.31 3.10 -16.14
C ARG A 93 -12.37 2.01 -16.30
N LYS A 94 -13.58 2.31 -16.80
CA LYS A 94 -14.63 1.29 -17.01
C LYS A 94 -14.56 0.57 -18.35
N ASP A 95 -14.06 1.22 -19.40
CA ASP A 95 -14.14 0.72 -20.78
C ASP A 95 -12.83 0.09 -21.31
N PHE A 96 -11.76 0.01 -20.49
CA PHE A 96 -10.42 -0.41 -20.90
C PHE A 96 -9.84 -1.60 -20.09
N ASP A 97 -10.50 -2.76 -20.11
CA ASP A 97 -9.99 -4.02 -19.52
C ASP A 97 -9.08 -4.82 -20.49
N THR A 98 -8.19 -4.13 -21.22
CA THR A 98 -7.34 -4.72 -22.27
C THR A 98 -5.91 -4.17 -22.26
N GLN A 99 -5.00 -4.93 -21.65
CA GLN A 99 -3.52 -5.03 -21.73
C GLN A 99 -2.58 -3.81 -22.00
N ASP A 100 -2.96 -2.74 -22.72
CA ASP A 100 -2.08 -1.61 -23.09
C ASP A 100 -1.90 -0.54 -21.98
N ASN A 101 -1.68 -1.00 -20.74
CA ASN A 101 -1.74 -0.22 -19.49
C ASN A 101 -0.66 0.87 -19.29
N VAL A 102 0.19 1.16 -20.28
CA VAL A 102 1.29 2.14 -20.14
C VAL A 102 0.89 3.56 -20.59
N LEU A 103 -0.06 3.68 -21.53
CA LEU A 103 -0.30 4.92 -22.28
C LEU A 103 -1.33 5.90 -21.66
N LEU A 104 -1.70 5.71 -20.39
CA LEU A 104 -2.77 6.46 -19.70
C LEU A 104 -2.44 6.87 -18.25
N MET A 105 -1.19 6.71 -17.79
CA MET A 105 -0.78 7.17 -16.46
C MET A 105 -0.68 8.70 -16.40
N SER A 106 -1.20 9.32 -15.33
CA SER A 106 -1.01 10.76 -15.12
C SER A 106 0.46 11.10 -14.80
N GLN A 107 0.88 12.34 -15.06
CA GLN A 107 2.25 12.81 -14.71
C GLN A 107 2.56 12.67 -13.21
N ALA A 108 1.55 12.76 -12.34
CA ALA A 108 1.71 12.50 -10.91
C ALA A 108 1.87 10.99 -10.61
N GLU A 109 1.09 10.12 -11.26
CA GLU A 109 1.20 8.66 -11.11
C GLU A 109 2.54 8.12 -11.65
N LEU A 110 3.05 8.70 -12.74
CA LEU A 110 4.39 8.43 -13.27
C LEU A 110 5.48 8.79 -12.26
N ARG A 111 5.48 10.02 -11.74
CA ARG A 111 6.46 10.47 -10.72
C ARG A 111 6.38 9.67 -9.41
N VAL A 112 5.19 9.25 -9.01
CA VAL A 112 4.99 8.34 -7.87
C VAL A 112 5.63 6.98 -8.15
N ARG A 113 5.42 6.42 -9.36
CA ARG A 113 6.04 5.14 -9.76
C ARG A 113 7.55 5.25 -9.89
N GLU A 114 8.09 6.36 -10.41
CA GLU A 114 9.53 6.64 -10.45
C GLU A 114 10.14 6.69 -9.05
N LEU A 115 9.52 7.42 -8.11
CA LEU A 115 9.97 7.52 -6.72
C LEU A 115 9.98 6.16 -6.01
N LEU A 116 8.91 5.37 -6.15
CA LEU A 116 8.80 4.05 -5.52
C LEU A 116 9.71 3.01 -6.19
N SER A 117 9.90 3.08 -7.52
CA SER A 117 10.87 2.25 -8.24
C SER A 117 12.31 2.58 -7.82
N GLY A 118 12.64 3.87 -7.71
CA GLY A 118 13.91 4.33 -7.17
C GLY A 118 14.17 3.79 -5.78
N ALA A 119 13.19 3.88 -4.86
CA ALA A 119 13.28 3.33 -3.51
C ALA A 119 13.57 1.83 -3.48
N VAL A 120 12.92 1.05 -4.34
CA VAL A 120 13.12 -0.40 -4.46
C VAL A 120 14.52 -0.73 -5.01
N ILE A 121 14.94 -0.07 -6.08
CA ILE A 121 16.27 -0.26 -6.70
C ILE A 121 17.38 0.10 -5.71
N GLU A 122 17.18 1.15 -4.93
CA GLU A 122 18.10 1.67 -3.92
C GLU A 122 18.09 0.89 -2.59
N GLY A 123 17.34 -0.21 -2.50
CA GLY A 123 17.27 -1.06 -1.30
C GLY A 123 16.69 -0.35 -0.07
N ALA A 124 15.82 0.64 -0.26
CA ALA A 124 15.21 1.39 0.83
C ALA A 124 14.19 0.54 1.61
N SER A 125 14.14 0.74 2.93
CA SER A 125 13.19 0.10 3.85
C SER A 125 11.99 0.98 4.16
N ASP A 126 12.20 2.29 4.27
CA ASP A 126 11.15 3.31 4.36
C ASP A 126 11.51 4.45 3.39
N VAL A 127 10.51 5.00 2.69
CA VAL A 127 10.59 6.31 2.05
C VAL A 127 9.89 7.32 2.96
N HIS A 128 10.60 8.40 3.31
CA HIS A 128 10.10 9.53 4.08
C HIS A 128 9.90 10.72 3.15
N ILE A 129 8.73 11.37 3.20
CA ILE A 129 8.45 12.59 2.45
C ILE A 129 7.91 13.63 3.43
N ILE A 130 8.70 14.67 3.71
CA ILE A 130 8.30 15.80 4.57
C ILE A 130 7.94 16.96 3.65
N ARG A 131 6.64 17.27 3.55
CA ARG A 131 6.11 18.39 2.78
C ARG A 131 6.04 19.61 3.67
N GLU A 132 6.92 20.57 3.46
CA GLU A 132 6.91 21.89 4.11
C GLU A 132 6.24 22.95 3.21
N LYS A 133 6.11 24.18 3.71
CA LYS A 133 5.52 25.33 2.99
C LYS A 133 6.09 25.56 1.58
N ASN A 134 7.41 25.54 1.44
CA ASN A 134 8.12 25.94 0.22
C ASN A 134 8.78 24.77 -0.53
N ILE A 135 8.91 23.61 0.11
CA ILE A 135 9.63 22.45 -0.43
C ILE A 135 9.10 21.16 0.19
N ALA A 136 9.12 20.06 -0.56
CA ALA A 136 8.98 18.71 -0.03
C ALA A 136 10.32 17.98 -0.10
N ILE A 137 10.79 17.48 1.04
CA ILE A 137 12.07 16.78 1.17
C ILE A 137 11.81 15.28 1.19
N VAL A 138 12.41 14.56 0.24
CA VAL A 138 12.37 13.10 0.14
C VAL A 138 13.66 12.52 0.74
N SER A 139 13.52 11.51 1.59
CA SER A 139 14.63 10.74 2.16
C SER A 139 14.32 9.24 2.18
N MET A 140 15.35 8.41 2.11
CA MET A 140 15.23 6.95 2.13
C MET A 140 15.94 6.37 3.35
N ARG A 141 15.33 5.39 4.03
CA ARG A 141 16.00 4.60 5.08
C ARG A 141 16.75 3.43 4.47
N LYS A 142 18.08 3.45 4.53
CA LYS A 142 18.97 2.36 4.11
C LYS A 142 19.83 1.92 5.30
N LEU A 143 19.87 0.61 5.56
CA LEU A 143 20.64 0.02 6.68
C LEU A 143 20.39 0.71 8.05
N GLY A 144 19.14 1.13 8.30
CA GLY A 144 18.72 1.84 9.51
C GLY A 144 18.80 3.37 9.44
N SER A 145 19.77 3.92 8.69
CA SER A 145 20.01 5.37 8.54
C SER A 145 19.07 6.02 7.52
N VAL A 146 18.58 7.23 7.83
CA VAL A 146 17.79 8.05 6.89
C VAL A 146 18.74 8.95 6.10
N ILE A 147 18.63 8.92 4.77
CA ILE A 147 19.53 9.61 3.84
C ILE A 147 18.66 10.47 2.88
N PRO A 148 18.95 11.78 2.70
CA PRO A 148 18.28 12.60 1.70
C PRO A 148 18.41 12.01 0.29
N TYR A 149 17.34 12.10 -0.50
CA TYR A 149 17.28 11.54 -1.85
C TYR A 149 16.94 12.59 -2.91
N SER A 150 15.87 13.36 -2.71
CA SER A 150 15.45 14.40 -3.66
C SER A 150 14.63 15.50 -2.98
N GLN A 151 14.33 16.55 -3.74
CA GLN A 151 13.44 17.64 -3.35
C GLN A 151 12.36 17.79 -4.42
N ILE A 152 11.12 18.03 -4.00
CA ILE A 152 9.93 18.14 -4.85
C ILE A 152 9.22 19.46 -4.51
N HIS A 153 8.60 20.09 -5.50
CA HIS A 153 7.78 21.28 -5.27
C HIS A 153 6.51 20.93 -4.45
N PRO A 154 6.05 21.75 -3.47
CA PRO A 154 4.95 21.36 -2.58
C PRO A 154 3.67 20.94 -3.29
N ASN A 155 3.21 21.69 -4.29
CA ASN A 155 1.98 21.36 -5.03
C ASN A 155 2.11 20.04 -5.82
N ASP A 156 3.32 19.72 -6.27
CA ASP A 156 3.62 18.49 -7.01
C ASP A 156 3.64 17.31 -6.02
N CYS A 157 4.15 17.51 -4.80
CA CYS A 157 4.06 16.54 -3.71
C CYS A 157 2.62 16.30 -3.27
N ASP A 158 1.82 17.36 -3.12
CA ASP A 158 0.40 17.29 -2.79
C ASP A 158 -0.37 16.46 -3.84
N MET A 159 -0.13 16.72 -5.13
CA MET A 159 -0.74 15.99 -6.24
C MET A 159 -0.28 14.52 -6.29
N MET A 160 1.02 14.25 -6.11
CA MET A 160 1.57 12.89 -6.03
C MET A 160 0.96 12.09 -4.88
N MET A 161 0.79 12.69 -3.70
CA MET A 161 0.21 12.00 -2.53
C MET A 161 -1.31 11.80 -2.67
N SER A 162 -2.02 12.79 -3.23
CA SER A 162 -3.43 12.66 -3.59
C SER A 162 -3.63 11.49 -4.56
N VAL A 163 -2.89 11.42 -5.67
CA VAL A 163 -3.00 10.32 -6.64
C VAL A 163 -2.62 8.98 -6.02
N LEU A 164 -1.50 8.87 -5.31
CA LEU A 164 -1.07 7.65 -4.64
C LEU A 164 -2.14 7.08 -3.69
N TYR A 165 -2.81 7.94 -2.93
CA TYR A 165 -3.84 7.54 -1.97
C TYR A 165 -5.23 7.38 -2.61
N ASN A 166 -5.63 8.22 -3.57
CA ASN A 166 -6.94 8.14 -4.20
C ASN A 166 -7.01 7.04 -5.27
N VAL A 167 -5.91 6.74 -5.96
CA VAL A 167 -5.86 5.86 -7.13
C VAL A 167 -5.22 4.49 -6.85
N ASN A 168 -4.10 4.44 -6.13
CA ASN A 168 -3.31 3.20 -5.97
C ASN A 168 -3.47 2.51 -4.60
N ALA A 169 -4.25 3.09 -3.68
CA ALA A 169 -4.38 2.61 -2.30
C ALA A 169 -5.62 1.75 -2.04
N SER A 170 -5.40 0.68 -1.28
CA SER A 170 -6.40 -0.23 -0.72
C SER A 170 -6.45 -0.12 0.82
N GLY A 171 -7.55 -0.57 1.43
CA GLY A 171 -7.73 -0.53 2.89
C GLY A 171 -7.85 0.88 3.50
N LYS A 172 -8.11 1.89 2.66
CA LYS A 172 -8.25 3.31 3.03
C LYS A 172 -9.63 3.66 3.58
N GLY A 173 -9.74 4.85 4.17
CA GLY A 173 -11.00 5.46 4.62
C GLY A 173 -11.62 6.36 3.54
N ILE A 174 -11.79 7.64 3.90
CA ILE A 174 -12.22 8.72 2.98
C ILE A 174 -11.14 9.05 1.93
N ALA A 175 -11.42 10.02 1.05
CA ALA A 175 -10.42 10.56 0.13
C ALA A 175 -9.20 11.19 0.85
N TRP A 176 -8.11 11.38 0.12
CA TRP A 176 -6.87 11.93 0.67
C TRP A 176 -7.07 13.33 1.26
N ASN A 177 -6.67 13.52 2.52
CA ASN A 177 -6.70 14.83 3.18
C ASN A 177 -5.38 15.10 3.92
N ARG A 178 -4.62 16.10 3.46
CA ARG A 178 -3.38 16.60 4.07
C ARG A 178 -3.52 16.97 5.56
N ARG A 179 -4.73 17.37 6.01
CA ARG A 179 -5.00 17.89 7.36
C ARG A 179 -5.46 16.82 8.36
N GLU A 180 -5.67 15.59 7.90
CA GLU A 180 -6.05 14.45 8.74
C GLU A 180 -4.96 13.37 8.69
N PRO A 181 -4.67 12.65 9.78
CA PRO A 181 -3.79 11.47 9.72
C PRO A 181 -4.47 10.30 9.00
N GLN A 182 -3.80 9.66 8.04
CA GLN A 182 -4.39 8.59 7.22
C GLN A 182 -3.39 7.43 6.99
N ASP A 183 -3.87 6.19 7.13
CA ASP A 183 -3.17 4.95 6.73
C ASP A 183 -3.72 4.43 5.39
N ALA A 184 -2.91 3.63 4.67
CA ALA A 184 -3.36 2.76 3.60
C ALA A 184 -2.34 1.66 3.22
N VAL A 185 -2.74 0.72 2.35
CA VAL A 185 -1.85 -0.26 1.72
C VAL A 185 -1.83 -0.06 0.20
N ILE A 186 -0.68 0.29 -0.35
CA ILE A 186 -0.44 0.45 -1.79
C ILE A 186 0.06 -0.87 -2.37
N ALA A 187 -0.41 -1.25 -3.56
CA ALA A 187 0.19 -2.32 -4.37
C ALA A 187 0.68 -1.74 -5.71
N MET A 188 1.88 -2.13 -6.15
CA MET A 188 2.49 -1.61 -7.38
C MET A 188 3.43 -2.64 -8.03
N GLU A 189 3.27 -2.87 -9.33
CA GLU A 189 4.23 -3.67 -10.10
C GLU A 189 5.45 -2.81 -10.50
N ILE A 190 6.64 -3.27 -10.10
CA ILE A 190 7.93 -2.66 -10.43
C ILE A 190 8.78 -3.76 -11.06
N SER A 191 9.12 -3.61 -12.35
CA SER A 191 9.97 -4.54 -13.12
C SER A 191 9.53 -6.02 -13.05
N GLY A 192 8.22 -6.29 -13.16
CA GLY A 192 7.66 -7.66 -13.11
C GLY A 192 7.50 -8.25 -11.71
N VAL A 193 7.71 -7.44 -10.66
CA VAL A 193 7.61 -7.84 -9.26
C VAL A 193 6.58 -6.97 -8.56
N ASN A 194 5.62 -7.58 -7.87
CA ASN A 194 4.56 -6.86 -7.17
C ASN A 194 5.03 -6.47 -5.76
N TYR A 195 5.29 -5.20 -5.54
CA TYR A 195 5.62 -4.65 -4.22
C TYR A 195 4.37 -4.16 -3.51
N THR A 196 4.35 -4.35 -2.19
CA THR A 196 3.36 -3.76 -1.29
C THR A 196 4.04 -2.67 -0.48
N PHE A 197 3.40 -1.51 -0.32
CA PHE A 197 3.89 -0.43 0.52
C PHE A 197 2.85 -0.09 1.59
N ARG A 198 3.25 -0.05 2.86
CA ARG A 198 2.40 0.50 3.93
C ARG A 198 2.57 2.02 3.93
N TYR A 199 1.51 2.72 3.53
CA TYR A 199 1.40 4.17 3.56
C TYR A 199 0.86 4.63 4.90
N ALA A 200 1.47 5.65 5.48
CA ALA A 200 0.88 6.42 6.58
C ALA A 200 1.32 7.89 6.45
N HIS A 201 0.41 8.83 6.73
CA HIS A 201 0.76 10.24 6.85
C HIS A 201 0.18 10.91 8.09
N MET A 202 0.86 11.96 8.54
CA MET A 202 0.48 12.78 9.70
C MET A 202 0.70 14.26 9.36
N PRO A 203 -0.25 15.17 9.64
CA PRO A 203 -0.02 16.62 9.62
C PRO A 203 1.09 17.00 10.62
N ILE A 204 1.94 17.96 10.28
CA ILE A 204 3.04 18.42 11.14
C ILE A 204 2.97 19.93 11.38
N HIS A 205 3.51 20.36 12.53
CA HIS A 205 3.48 21.76 12.93
C HIS A 205 4.13 22.68 11.88
N SER A 206 3.35 23.63 11.38
CA SER A 206 3.74 24.60 10.36
C SER A 206 2.93 25.89 10.52
N LEU A 207 3.50 27.03 10.11
CA LEU A 207 2.87 28.35 10.31
C LEU A 207 1.63 28.59 9.42
N ASP A 208 1.41 27.77 8.41
CA ASP A 208 0.21 27.75 7.57
C ASP A 208 -0.72 26.56 7.84
N GLY A 209 -0.29 25.56 8.61
CA GLY A 209 -1.05 24.33 8.85
C GLY A 209 -1.09 23.37 7.65
N GLU A 210 -0.28 23.62 6.61
CA GLU A 210 -0.31 22.91 5.33
C GLU A 210 0.80 21.87 5.17
N SER A 211 1.66 21.71 6.19
CA SER A 211 2.79 20.77 6.15
C SER A 211 2.42 19.40 6.73
N TYR A 212 2.95 18.33 6.14
CA TYR A 212 2.70 16.95 6.58
C TYR A 212 3.93 16.06 6.34
N HIS A 213 3.97 14.91 7.01
CA HIS A 213 4.97 13.87 6.83
C HIS A 213 4.33 12.54 6.43
N VAL A 214 4.75 12.00 5.29
CA VAL A 214 4.39 10.67 4.78
C VAL A 214 5.54 9.69 5.04
N VAL A 215 5.18 8.47 5.45
CA VAL A 215 6.08 7.31 5.42
C VAL A 215 5.46 6.23 4.53
N LEU A 216 6.26 5.74 3.59
CA LEU A 216 5.97 4.60 2.73
C LEU A 216 6.97 3.50 3.06
N ARG A 217 6.57 2.54 3.91
CA ARG A 217 7.39 1.36 4.20
C ARG A 217 7.32 0.38 3.03
N VAL A 218 8.48 -0.03 2.53
CA VAL A 218 8.60 -1.06 1.50
C VAL A 218 8.42 -2.43 2.16
N LEU A 219 7.38 -3.16 1.79
CA LEU A 219 7.19 -4.58 2.12
C LEU A 219 7.67 -5.45 0.96
N GLY A 220 7.77 -6.76 1.18
CA GLY A 220 8.47 -7.68 0.27
C GLY A 220 7.93 -7.67 -1.16
N GLY A 221 8.84 -7.67 -2.14
CA GLY A 221 8.47 -7.83 -3.54
C GLY A 221 8.05 -9.27 -3.85
N LYS A 222 6.75 -9.46 -4.11
CA LYS A 222 6.21 -10.72 -4.61
C LYS A 222 6.68 -10.92 -6.05
N LYS A 223 7.75 -11.71 -6.24
CA LYS A 223 8.05 -12.26 -7.57
C LYS A 223 6.86 -13.09 -8.00
N LYS A 224 6.29 -12.80 -9.18
CA LYS A 224 5.33 -13.66 -9.84
C LYS A 224 5.92 -15.07 -9.89
N GLN A 225 5.29 -16.04 -9.23
CA GLN A 225 5.71 -17.44 -9.37
C GLN A 225 5.46 -17.85 -10.81
N VAL A 226 6.52 -17.84 -11.61
CA VAL A 226 6.58 -18.67 -12.80
C VAL A 226 6.78 -20.09 -12.29
N ASP A 227 5.94 -21.02 -12.73
CA ASP A 227 6.04 -22.45 -12.41
C ASP A 227 7.21 -23.13 -13.15
N LEU A 228 8.39 -22.54 -13.01
CA LEU A 228 9.66 -23.21 -13.26
C LEU A 228 9.96 -24.08 -12.04
N GLU A 229 10.15 -25.38 -12.29
CA GLU A 229 10.57 -26.35 -11.28
C GLU A 229 11.88 -25.88 -10.64
N GLN A 230 11.78 -25.30 -9.43
CA GLN A 230 12.97 -24.84 -8.71
C GLN A 230 13.77 -26.08 -8.26
N PRO A 231 15.10 -26.11 -8.46
CA PRO A 231 15.92 -27.24 -8.05
C PRO A 231 15.77 -27.48 -6.54
N GLU A 232 15.76 -28.75 -6.14
CA GLU A 232 15.30 -29.26 -4.82
C GLU A 232 15.64 -28.31 -3.66
N LYS A 233 14.66 -27.48 -3.31
CA LYS A 233 14.86 -26.37 -2.39
C LYS A 233 14.80 -26.88 -0.96
N SER A 234 15.95 -27.23 -0.40
CA SER A 234 16.12 -27.55 1.02
C SER A 234 15.73 -26.34 1.89
N TYR A 235 14.57 -26.44 2.53
CA TYR A 235 14.05 -25.44 3.47
C TYR A 235 14.78 -25.52 4.81
N SER A 236 15.30 -26.70 5.19
CA SER A 236 16.18 -26.83 6.36
C SER A 236 17.51 -26.11 6.15
N ASP A 237 18.08 -26.09 4.94
CA ASP A 237 19.25 -25.25 4.64
C ASP A 237 18.90 -23.76 4.57
N ALA A 238 17.69 -23.40 4.14
CA ALA A 238 17.20 -22.02 4.24
C ALA A 238 17.10 -21.53 5.71
N ILE A 239 16.69 -22.39 6.66
CA ILE A 239 16.71 -22.05 8.09
C ILE A 239 18.15 -22.00 8.65
N LYS A 240 19.04 -22.94 8.27
CA LYS A 240 20.48 -22.87 8.63
C LYS A 240 21.13 -21.57 8.13
N ALA A 241 20.75 -21.08 6.96
CA ALA A 241 21.22 -19.81 6.40
C ALA A 241 20.75 -18.57 7.21
N LEU A 242 19.72 -18.69 8.04
CA LEU A 242 19.34 -17.67 9.05
C LEU A 242 20.17 -17.77 10.34
N GLY A 243 21.15 -18.68 10.42
CA GLY A 243 22.05 -18.86 11.57
C GLY A 243 21.65 -19.96 12.55
N PHE A 244 20.65 -20.78 12.23
CA PHE A 244 20.19 -21.87 13.10
C PHE A 244 21.15 -23.07 13.06
N ASP A 245 21.60 -23.50 14.24
CA ASP A 245 22.43 -24.71 14.39
C ASP A 245 21.60 -26.02 14.45
N ASN A 246 22.28 -27.17 14.40
CA ASN A 246 21.63 -28.48 14.42
C ASN A 246 20.86 -28.80 15.72
N GLN A 247 21.28 -28.25 16.86
CA GLN A 247 20.60 -28.41 18.15
C GLN A 247 19.33 -27.54 18.20
N GLN A 248 19.39 -26.33 17.64
CA GLN A 248 18.23 -25.45 17.48
C GLN A 248 17.22 -26.05 16.49
N MET A 249 17.68 -26.63 15.36
CA MET A 249 16.83 -27.38 14.43
C MET A 249 16.16 -28.60 15.08
N ALA A 250 16.87 -29.31 15.97
CA ALA A 250 16.28 -30.40 16.76
C ALA A 250 15.24 -29.88 17.77
N ALA A 251 15.46 -28.70 18.38
CA ALA A 251 14.48 -28.05 19.24
C ALA A 251 13.21 -27.63 18.48
N LEU A 252 13.35 -27.04 17.27
CA LEU A 252 12.21 -26.71 16.40
C LEU A 252 11.41 -27.95 16.02
N LYS A 253 12.08 -29.03 15.60
CA LYS A 253 11.43 -30.34 15.33
C LYS A 253 10.63 -30.84 16.54
N LYS A 254 11.15 -30.70 17.76
CA LYS A 254 10.46 -31.07 19.00
C LYS A 254 9.28 -30.14 19.36
N MET A 255 9.38 -28.86 19.03
CA MET A 255 8.29 -27.89 19.25
C MET A 255 7.12 -28.16 18.31
N PHE A 256 7.39 -28.36 17.02
CA PHE A 256 6.37 -28.62 16.00
C PHE A 256 5.87 -30.08 15.97
N SER A 257 6.56 -31.04 16.62
CA SER A 257 6.03 -32.40 16.79
C SER A 257 4.94 -32.54 17.86
N ARG A 258 4.46 -31.44 18.43
CA ARG A 258 3.37 -31.41 19.42
C ARG A 258 2.02 -31.20 18.71
N PRO A 259 0.92 -31.78 19.22
CA PRO A 259 -0.40 -31.58 18.62
C PRO A 259 -0.90 -30.13 18.75
N ASN A 260 -0.47 -29.41 19.80
CA ASN A 260 -0.79 -28.00 20.01
C ASN A 260 0.31 -27.32 20.84
N GLY A 261 0.25 -26.00 20.90
CA GLY A 261 1.14 -25.15 21.70
C GLY A 261 1.32 -23.76 21.09
N LEU A 262 1.85 -22.84 21.90
CA LEU A 262 2.14 -21.47 21.47
C LEU A 262 3.63 -21.28 21.15
N ILE A 263 3.95 -20.93 19.90
CA ILE A 263 5.31 -20.63 19.43
C ILE A 263 5.40 -19.11 19.17
N VAL A 264 6.34 -18.44 19.84
CA VAL A 264 6.51 -16.99 19.73
C VAL A 264 7.90 -16.61 19.26
N VAL A 265 7.97 -15.83 18.18
CA VAL A 265 9.22 -15.19 17.72
C VAL A 265 9.27 -13.77 18.28
N CYS A 266 10.12 -13.54 19.28
CA CYS A 266 10.26 -12.24 19.94
C CYS A 266 11.44 -11.42 19.40
N GLY A 267 11.26 -10.10 19.27
CA GLY A 267 12.32 -9.19 18.84
C GLY A 267 11.86 -7.78 18.50
N THR A 268 12.81 -6.86 18.38
CA THR A 268 12.58 -5.46 17.99
C THR A 268 12.11 -5.32 16.52
N THR A 269 11.85 -4.10 16.07
CA THR A 269 11.61 -3.82 14.65
C THR A 269 12.89 -4.07 13.85
N GLY A 270 12.79 -4.71 12.69
CA GLY A 270 13.94 -5.06 11.85
C GLY A 270 14.73 -6.30 12.29
N SER A 271 14.39 -6.96 13.41
CA SER A 271 15.13 -8.14 13.91
C SER A 271 14.82 -9.46 13.18
N GLY A 272 14.43 -9.41 11.91
CA GLY A 272 14.18 -10.59 11.06
C GLY A 272 12.95 -11.46 11.41
N LYS A 273 12.08 -11.07 12.36
CA LYS A 273 10.98 -11.91 12.87
C LYS A 273 10.14 -12.60 11.78
N SER A 274 9.65 -11.82 10.81
CA SER A 274 8.79 -12.28 9.73
C SER A 274 9.54 -13.22 8.78
N THR A 275 10.81 -12.93 8.48
CA THR A 275 11.72 -13.79 7.71
C THR A 275 11.93 -15.15 8.39
N THR A 276 12.12 -15.14 9.72
CA THR A 276 12.26 -16.35 10.53
C THR A 276 10.97 -17.18 10.53
N ILE A 277 9.81 -16.56 10.75
CA ILE A 277 8.51 -17.26 10.69
C ILE A 277 8.26 -17.84 9.30
N LYS A 278 8.51 -17.08 8.23
CA LYS A 278 8.39 -17.54 6.85
C LYS A 278 9.21 -18.82 6.62
N ALA A 279 10.50 -18.80 6.96
CA ALA A 279 11.38 -19.95 6.77
C ALA A 279 10.93 -21.15 7.61
N MET A 280 10.51 -20.93 8.86
CA MET A 280 9.96 -21.98 9.73
C MET A 280 8.69 -22.62 9.17
N LEU A 281 7.73 -21.84 8.69
CA LEU A 281 6.45 -22.36 8.17
C LEU A 281 6.61 -23.04 6.81
N GLU A 282 7.44 -22.50 5.91
CA GLU A 282 7.76 -23.18 4.64
C GLU A 282 8.46 -24.52 4.88
N TRP A 283 9.44 -24.57 5.79
CA TRP A 283 10.09 -25.82 6.20
C TRP A 283 9.10 -26.81 6.83
N LEU A 284 8.23 -26.33 7.72
CA LEU A 284 7.22 -27.14 8.39
C LEU A 284 6.28 -27.81 7.39
N TYR A 285 5.81 -27.04 6.41
CA TYR A 285 4.93 -27.52 5.35
C TYR A 285 5.64 -28.45 4.37
N TYR A 286 6.74 -28.00 3.75
CA TYR A 286 7.37 -28.72 2.63
C TYR A 286 8.25 -29.90 3.06
N GLU A 287 8.96 -29.83 4.19
CA GLU A 287 9.85 -30.92 4.66
C GLU A 287 9.28 -31.72 5.83
N PHE A 288 8.74 -31.06 6.86
CA PHE A 288 8.42 -31.76 8.11
C PHE A 288 7.09 -32.54 8.03
N HIS A 289 6.09 -31.98 7.34
CA HIS A 289 4.79 -32.64 7.12
C HIS A 289 4.55 -33.12 5.68
N ASP A 290 5.50 -32.93 4.74
CA ASP A 290 5.34 -33.30 3.32
C ASP A 290 3.99 -32.85 2.73
N LYS A 291 3.70 -31.54 2.89
CA LYS A 291 2.53 -30.80 2.40
C LYS A 291 1.17 -31.23 2.97
N LYS A 292 1.14 -32.04 4.05
CA LYS A 292 -0.09 -32.63 4.64
C LYS A 292 -0.61 -31.89 5.88
N ILE A 293 -0.43 -30.57 5.94
CA ILE A 293 -1.03 -29.73 6.99
C ILE A 293 -1.70 -28.49 6.42
N SER A 294 -2.74 -28.03 7.10
CA SER A 294 -3.46 -26.78 6.86
C SER A 294 -2.81 -25.65 7.65
N MET A 295 -2.25 -24.66 6.94
CA MET A 295 -1.66 -23.46 7.55
C MET A 295 -2.47 -22.23 7.17
N LEU A 296 -2.93 -21.48 8.18
CA LEU A 296 -3.67 -20.24 8.01
C LEU A 296 -2.92 -19.07 8.67
N THR A 297 -3.06 -17.85 8.15
CA THR A 297 -2.48 -16.64 8.78
C THR A 297 -3.47 -15.47 8.89
N VAL A 298 -3.21 -14.57 9.83
CA VAL A 298 -3.90 -13.28 10.03
C VAL A 298 -2.84 -12.20 10.30
N GLU A 299 -2.62 -11.27 9.36
CA GLU A 299 -1.46 -10.33 9.32
C GLU A 299 -1.88 -8.86 9.06
N ASP A 300 -1.05 -7.86 9.42
CA ASP A 300 -1.34 -6.40 9.34
C ASP A 300 -0.24 -5.55 8.64
N PRO A 301 -0.21 -5.51 7.30
CA PRO A 301 -0.79 -6.48 6.36
C PRO A 301 0.12 -7.70 6.22
N VAL A 302 -0.15 -8.58 5.25
CA VAL A 302 0.78 -9.64 4.83
C VAL A 302 2.09 -9.05 4.30
N GLU A 303 3.24 -9.41 4.88
CA GLU A 303 4.56 -8.87 4.48
C GLU A 303 5.24 -9.67 3.36
N TYR A 304 5.00 -10.99 3.30
CA TYR A 304 5.61 -11.93 2.35
C TYR A 304 4.63 -13.09 2.04
N ASP A 305 4.70 -13.65 0.83
CA ASP A 305 4.05 -14.94 0.53
C ASP A 305 4.77 -16.08 1.24
N ILE A 306 4.04 -16.85 2.07
CA ILE A 306 4.54 -18.03 2.79
C ILE A 306 4.03 -19.27 2.07
N GLY A 307 4.93 -20.00 1.39
CA GLY A 307 4.55 -21.19 0.61
C GLY A 307 3.84 -22.24 1.48
N GLY A 308 2.64 -22.63 1.06
CA GLY A 308 1.76 -23.56 1.78
C GLY A 308 0.78 -22.93 2.77
N ALA A 309 0.83 -21.62 3.01
CA ALA A 309 -0.09 -20.92 3.90
C ALA A 309 -1.22 -20.21 3.13
N ILE A 310 -2.45 -20.23 3.67
CA ILE A 310 -3.56 -19.40 3.20
C ILE A 310 -3.62 -18.12 4.06
N GLN A 311 -3.08 -17.03 3.53
CA GLN A 311 -2.82 -15.82 4.29
C GLN A 311 -3.99 -14.82 4.25
N THR A 312 -4.39 -14.30 5.41
CA THR A 312 -5.48 -13.31 5.55
C THR A 312 -4.91 -11.96 5.96
N SER A 313 -5.01 -10.96 5.10
CA SER A 313 -4.61 -9.59 5.44
C SER A 313 -5.74 -8.86 6.15
N VAL A 314 -5.44 -8.25 7.30
CA VAL A 314 -6.36 -7.43 8.10
C VAL A 314 -5.70 -6.08 8.36
N VAL A 315 -6.22 -5.03 7.73
CA VAL A 315 -5.62 -3.68 7.81
C VAL A 315 -6.08 -2.98 9.10
N ARG A 316 -5.18 -2.80 10.07
CA ARG A 316 -5.43 -1.95 11.24
C ARG A 316 -5.09 -0.49 10.91
N THR A 317 -6.08 0.27 10.42
CA THR A 317 -6.00 1.74 10.26
C THR A 317 -6.37 2.46 11.55
N LEU A 318 -6.03 3.75 11.67
CA LEU A 318 -6.48 4.65 12.75
C LEU A 318 -7.99 4.59 13.07
N ASN A 319 -8.83 4.37 12.06
CA ASN A 319 -10.29 4.32 12.18
C ASN A 319 -10.87 2.89 12.25
N SER A 320 -10.01 1.86 12.26
CA SER A 320 -10.44 0.46 12.39
C SER A 320 -10.86 0.12 13.83
N ASP A 321 -11.72 -0.90 13.98
CA ASP A 321 -11.99 -1.48 15.30
C ASP A 321 -10.66 -2.04 15.88
N LYS A 322 -10.40 -1.75 17.15
CA LYS A 322 -9.27 -2.33 17.90
C LYS A 322 -9.29 -3.86 17.88
N ASN A 323 -10.47 -4.45 17.68
CA ASN A 323 -10.71 -5.88 17.55
C ASN A 323 -10.72 -6.40 16.11
N ALA A 324 -10.28 -5.64 15.10
CA ALA A 324 -10.35 -6.02 13.68
C ALA A 324 -9.77 -7.42 13.33
N PHE A 325 -8.85 -7.94 14.15
CA PHE A 325 -8.32 -9.31 14.01
C PHE A 325 -9.32 -10.40 14.41
N MET A 326 -10.18 -10.16 15.42
CA MET A 326 -11.00 -11.21 16.04
C MET A 326 -11.94 -11.92 15.06
N PRO A 327 -12.64 -11.25 14.11
CA PRO A 327 -13.45 -11.93 13.10
C PRO A 327 -12.62 -12.84 12.18
N ALA A 328 -11.40 -12.42 11.80
CA ALA A 328 -10.51 -13.21 10.96
C ALA A 328 -9.97 -14.44 11.72
N ILE A 329 -9.60 -14.27 13.01
CA ILE A 329 -9.13 -15.38 13.85
C ILE A 329 -10.23 -16.41 14.08
N TYR A 330 -11.43 -16.00 14.52
CA TYR A 330 -12.54 -16.93 14.73
C TYR A 330 -13.07 -17.56 13.44
N SER A 331 -12.85 -16.93 12.28
CA SER A 331 -13.06 -17.55 10.97
C SER A 331 -12.00 -18.61 10.66
N ALA A 332 -10.71 -18.30 10.87
CA ALA A 332 -9.60 -19.23 10.66
C ALA A 332 -9.72 -20.50 11.54
N MET A 333 -10.07 -20.36 12.83
CA MET A 333 -10.31 -21.50 13.73
C MET A 333 -11.43 -22.46 13.27
N ARG A 334 -12.32 -22.02 12.36
CA ARG A 334 -13.41 -22.85 11.80
C ARG A 334 -13.07 -23.43 10.42
N ARG A 335 -11.85 -23.21 9.93
CA ARG A 335 -11.36 -23.64 8.61
C ARG A 335 -10.31 -24.75 8.69
N ASP A 336 -10.38 -25.55 9.76
CA ASP A 336 -9.54 -26.72 10.03
C ASP A 336 -8.02 -26.44 9.89
N PRO A 337 -7.42 -25.55 10.72
CA PRO A 337 -5.99 -25.31 10.73
C PRO A 337 -5.25 -26.34 11.60
N ASP A 338 -4.12 -26.88 11.13
CA ASP A 338 -3.11 -27.45 12.03
C ASP A 338 -2.29 -26.34 12.69
N VAL A 339 -2.00 -25.29 11.90
CA VAL A 339 -1.16 -24.15 12.30
C VAL A 339 -1.85 -22.83 11.97
N LEU A 340 -1.92 -21.93 12.95
CA LEU A 340 -2.49 -20.59 12.79
C LEU A 340 -1.50 -19.51 13.23
N LEU A 341 -0.99 -18.75 12.26
CA LEU A 341 -0.12 -17.59 12.48
C LEU A 341 -0.95 -16.33 12.73
N ILE A 342 -0.76 -15.71 13.89
CA ILE A 342 -1.26 -14.37 14.21
C ILE A 342 -0.07 -13.40 14.15
N GLY A 343 -0.02 -12.55 13.11
CA GLY A 343 1.19 -11.81 12.72
C GLY A 343 1.89 -11.06 13.86
N GLU A 344 1.14 -10.35 14.71
CA GLU A 344 1.68 -9.74 15.93
C GLU A 344 0.63 -9.68 17.05
N THR A 345 1.03 -10.02 18.28
CA THR A 345 0.18 -9.92 19.47
C THR A 345 0.41 -8.60 20.22
N ARG A 346 -0.36 -7.57 19.87
CA ARG A 346 -0.25 -6.21 20.46
C ARG A 346 -1.07 -6.03 21.73
N ASP A 347 -2.23 -6.67 21.81
CA ASP A 347 -3.34 -6.35 22.72
C ASP A 347 -3.91 -7.60 23.44
N PRO A 348 -4.67 -7.43 24.56
CA PRO A 348 -5.20 -8.55 25.33
C PRO A 348 -6.21 -9.44 24.60
N HIS A 349 -6.97 -8.90 23.64
CA HIS A 349 -7.94 -9.68 22.87
C HIS A 349 -7.24 -10.65 21.93
N THR A 350 -6.24 -10.17 21.18
CA THR A 350 -5.35 -10.99 20.36
C THR A 350 -4.60 -12.01 21.22
N ALA A 351 -4.14 -11.63 22.42
CA ALA A 351 -3.44 -12.54 23.34
C ALA A 351 -4.35 -13.62 23.95
N THR A 352 -5.63 -13.32 24.18
CA THR A 352 -6.64 -14.31 24.59
C THR A 352 -6.93 -15.26 23.44
N ALA A 353 -7.08 -14.75 22.22
CA ALA A 353 -7.31 -15.56 21.03
C ALA A 353 -6.18 -16.59 20.78
N LEU A 354 -4.92 -16.25 21.08
CA LEU A 354 -3.82 -17.23 21.05
C LEU A 354 -4.02 -18.39 22.03
N VAL A 355 -4.58 -18.13 23.21
CA VAL A 355 -4.92 -19.19 24.17
C VAL A 355 -6.10 -20.02 23.67
N ASP A 356 -7.13 -19.37 23.11
CA ASP A 356 -8.30 -20.05 22.52
C ASP A 356 -7.90 -20.99 21.37
N ILE A 357 -6.93 -20.60 20.53
CA ILE A 357 -6.38 -21.43 19.42
C ILE A 357 -5.67 -22.67 19.98
N VAL A 358 -4.85 -22.51 21.02
CA VAL A 358 -4.11 -23.62 21.63
C VAL A 358 -5.03 -24.56 22.41
N GLU A 359 -6.05 -24.03 23.10
CA GLU A 359 -7.07 -24.84 23.79
C GLU A 359 -8.06 -25.49 22.82
N GLY A 360 -8.25 -24.93 21.62
CA GLY A 360 -8.92 -25.59 20.49
C GLY A 360 -8.15 -26.79 19.91
N GLY A 361 -6.86 -26.93 20.26
CA GLY A 361 -6.03 -28.06 19.86
C GLY A 361 -5.11 -27.81 18.67
N HIS A 362 -4.82 -26.55 18.32
CA HIS A 362 -3.96 -26.18 17.18
C HIS A 362 -2.59 -25.65 17.61
N ILE A 363 -1.62 -25.58 16.68
CA ILE A 363 -0.36 -24.84 16.90
C ILE A 363 -0.59 -23.36 16.60
N ALA A 364 -0.47 -22.51 17.62
CA ALA A 364 -0.50 -21.06 17.45
C ALA A 364 0.90 -20.50 17.25
N VAL A 365 1.11 -19.68 16.22
CA VAL A 365 2.38 -18.97 15.98
C VAL A 365 2.13 -17.46 16.06
N SER A 366 3.03 -16.69 16.67
CA SER A 366 2.91 -15.22 16.69
C SER A 366 4.26 -14.50 16.86
N THR A 367 4.28 -13.19 16.60
CA THR A 367 5.39 -12.32 16.99
C THR A 367 5.08 -11.46 18.21
N LEU A 368 6.13 -11.12 18.96
CA LEU A 368 6.08 -10.11 20.02
C LEU A 368 7.24 -9.12 19.91
N HIS A 369 6.96 -7.85 20.20
CA HIS A 369 7.98 -6.86 20.51
C HIS A 369 8.46 -7.01 21.95
N ALA A 370 9.53 -7.79 22.13
CA ALA A 370 10.28 -7.92 23.38
C ALA A 370 11.78 -8.08 23.08
N SER A 371 12.65 -7.63 24.00
CA SER A 371 14.11 -7.68 23.87
C SER A 371 14.75 -8.98 24.37
N SER A 372 13.97 -9.88 24.97
CA SER A 372 14.43 -11.19 25.45
C SER A 372 13.25 -12.16 25.60
N VAL A 373 13.54 -13.46 25.70
CA VAL A 373 12.55 -14.52 25.95
C VAL A 373 11.80 -14.30 27.27
N VAL A 374 12.51 -13.88 28.33
CA VAL A 374 11.89 -13.54 29.62
C VAL A 374 10.96 -12.33 29.49
N GLY A 375 11.39 -11.30 28.73
CA GLY A 375 10.56 -10.15 28.40
C GLY A 375 9.31 -10.51 27.56
N ALA A 376 9.41 -11.51 26.68
CA ALA A 376 8.27 -12.02 25.91
C ALA A 376 7.24 -12.71 26.81
N ALA A 377 7.68 -13.55 27.74
CA ALA A 377 6.80 -14.16 28.74
C ALA A 377 6.14 -13.11 29.65
N GLN A 378 6.91 -12.12 30.12
CA GLN A 378 6.37 -10.98 30.88
C GLN A 378 5.35 -10.17 30.06
N ARG A 379 5.60 -9.95 28.76
CA ARG A 379 4.66 -9.25 27.86
C ARG A 379 3.35 -10.01 27.72
N LEU A 380 3.38 -11.31 27.46
CA LEU A 380 2.17 -12.16 27.41
C LEU A 380 1.39 -12.10 28.72
N SER A 381 2.06 -12.19 29.87
CA SER A 381 1.43 -12.06 31.19
C SER A 381 0.76 -10.68 31.37
N SER A 382 1.42 -9.59 30.93
CA SER A 382 0.84 -8.24 30.94
C SER A 382 -0.34 -8.05 29.98
N LEU A 383 -0.51 -8.94 29.01
CA LEU A 383 -1.66 -9.02 28.11
C LEU A 383 -2.74 -10.03 28.59
N GLY A 384 -2.59 -10.58 29.80
CA GLY A 384 -3.57 -11.46 30.45
C GLY A 384 -3.34 -12.96 30.30
N VAL A 385 -2.28 -13.40 29.61
CA VAL A 385 -1.99 -14.83 29.39
C VAL A 385 -1.50 -15.49 30.69
N SER A 386 -2.18 -16.57 31.10
CA SER A 386 -1.86 -17.31 32.32
C SER A 386 -1.08 -18.59 32.03
N PHE A 387 0.23 -18.57 32.26
CA PHE A 387 1.14 -19.72 32.16
C PHE A 387 0.87 -20.86 33.18
N LYS A 388 -0.21 -20.77 33.97
CA LYS A 388 -0.68 -21.90 34.81
C LYS A 388 -1.50 -22.93 34.01
N LYS A 389 -1.88 -22.62 32.77
CA LYS A 389 -2.52 -23.57 31.83
C LYS A 389 -1.45 -24.45 31.17
N ALA A 390 -1.59 -25.78 31.33
CA ALA A 390 -0.57 -26.75 30.92
C ALA A 390 -0.35 -26.90 29.39
N SER A 391 -1.25 -26.34 28.58
CA SER A 391 -1.20 -26.37 27.10
C SER A 391 -0.23 -25.35 26.48
N LEU A 392 0.32 -24.42 27.25
CA LEU A 392 1.20 -23.34 26.77
C LEU A 392 2.71 -23.67 26.91
N CYS A 393 3.12 -24.94 26.84
CA CYS A 393 4.46 -25.41 27.22
C CYS A 393 5.11 -26.38 26.23
#